data_AF-A0A5E4BVD7-F1
#
_entry.id   AF-A0A5E4BVD7-F1
#
_cell.length_a   1.000
_cell.length_b   1.000
_cell.length_c   1.000
_cell.angle_alpha   90.00
_cell.angle_beta   90.00
_cell.angle_gamma   90.00
#
_symmetry.space_group_name_H-M   'P 1'
#
loop_
_entity.id
_entity.type
_entity.pdbx_description
1 polymer ?
#
loop_
_entity_poly.entity_id
_entity_poly.type
_entity_poly.pdbx_seq_one_letter_code
_entity_poly.pdbx_strand_id
1 'polypeptide(L)' 'MSKWNQVLYRRPAEPTFLSCFKEQVWYREGPIIETKRIQPQLLDEDVDHSNSDEQPQEVVLKKEDLTAEEVMKLKQK' A
#
# COMPACT_ATOMS: atom_id res chain seq x y z
N MET A 1 -21.50 32.40 29.78
CA MET A 1 -21.24 31.27 28.85
C MET A 1 -19.98 31.60 28.08
N SER A 2 -18.93 30.85 28.35
CA SER A 2 -17.58 31.30 28.10
C SER A 2 -17.13 30.84 26.69
N LYS A 3 -16.62 31.78 25.88
CA LYS A 3 -16.30 31.67 24.44
C LYS A 3 -15.02 30.87 24.17
N TRP A 4 -14.81 29.75 24.86
CA TRP A 4 -13.51 29.06 24.85
C TRP A 4 -13.28 28.19 23.62
N ASN A 5 -14.33 27.86 22.86
CA ASN A 5 -14.24 26.88 21.76
C ASN A 5 -14.61 27.46 20.37
N GLN A 6 -14.67 28.78 20.19
CA GLN A 6 -14.99 29.42 18.90
C GLN A 6 -13.73 29.71 18.04
N VAL A 7 -12.79 28.77 17.99
CA VAL A 7 -11.65 28.90 17.05
C VAL A 7 -12.00 28.12 15.79
N LEU A 8 -12.47 28.85 14.77
CA LEU A 8 -12.61 28.30 13.43
C LEU A 8 -11.21 28.12 12.83
N TYR A 9 -10.87 26.90 12.43
CA TYR A 9 -9.65 26.64 11.69
C TYR A 9 -9.69 27.38 10.35
N ARG A 10 -8.76 28.32 10.14
CA ARG A 10 -8.55 29.00 8.86
C ARG A 10 -7.23 28.50 8.29
N ARG A 11 -7.28 27.80 7.15
CA ARG A 11 -6.08 27.37 6.43
C ARG A 11 -5.36 28.61 5.86
N PRO A 12 -4.10 28.89 6.24
CA PRO A 12 -3.30 29.95 5.62
C PRO A 12 -2.98 29.61 4.16
N ALA A 13 -2.62 30.64 3.38
CA ALA A 13 -2.10 30.45 2.04
C ALA A 13 -0.75 29.69 2.11
N GLU A 14 -0.46 28.92 1.07
CA GLU A 14 0.80 28.19 0.97
C GLU A 14 1.98 29.16 0.85
N PRO A 15 3.05 29.00 1.65
CA PRO A 15 4.23 29.85 1.55
C PRO A 15 4.99 29.59 0.24
N THR A 16 5.65 30.62 -0.28
CA THR A 16 6.37 30.61 -1.56
C THR A 16 7.45 29.54 -1.68
N PHE A 17 8.11 29.20 -0.57
CA PHE A 17 9.09 28.11 -0.55
C PHE A 17 8.46 26.76 -0.90
N LEU A 18 7.27 26.45 -0.34
CA LEU A 18 6.61 25.17 -0.59
C LEU A 18 6.10 25.07 -2.04
N SER A 19 5.60 26.16 -2.62
CA SER A 19 5.17 26.17 -4.02
C SER A 19 6.35 25.91 -4.98
N CYS A 20 7.48 26.61 -4.79
CA CYS A 20 8.66 26.40 -5.62
C CYS A 20 9.21 24.98 -5.49
N PHE A 21 9.22 24.44 -4.27
CA PHE A 21 9.68 23.08 -4.03
C PHE A 21 8.79 22.04 -4.72
N LYS A 22 7.46 22.16 -4.59
CA LYS A 22 6.49 21.27 -5.24
C LYS A 22 6.64 21.24 -6.76
N GLU A 23 6.90 22.39 -7.38
CA GLU A 23 7.15 22.49 -8.83
C GLU A 23 8.42 21.74 -9.24
N GLN A 24 9.51 21.86 -8.47
CA GLN A 24 10.78 21.20 -8.76
C GLN A 24 10.71 19.68 -8.67
N VAL A 25 9.96 19.15 -7.69
CA VAL A 25 9.85 17.71 -7.45
C VAL A 25 8.67 17.07 -8.18
N TRP A 26 7.99 17.80 -9.07
CA TRP A 26 6.80 17.32 -9.78
C TRP A 26 5.71 16.80 -8.84
N TYR A 27 5.53 17.47 -7.70
CA TYR A 27 4.57 17.06 -6.69
C TYR A 27 3.14 17.13 -7.25
N ARG A 28 2.40 16.03 -7.09
CA ARG A 28 0.95 15.98 -7.32
C ARG A 28 0.26 15.79 -5.99
N GLU A 29 -0.71 16.65 -5.68
CA GLU A 29 -1.53 16.54 -4.48
C GLU A 29 -2.23 15.18 -4.46
N GLY A 30 -2.09 14.45 -3.35
CA GLY A 30 -2.69 13.14 -3.18
C GLY A 30 -4.22 13.22 -2.97
N PRO A 31 -4.90 12.07 -2.88
CA PRO A 31 -6.33 12.02 -2.63
C PRO A 31 -6.67 12.73 -1.31
N ILE A 32 -7.54 13.74 -1.41
CA ILE A 32 -8.13 14.46 -0.29
C ILE A 32 -9.10 13.58 0.50
N ILE A 33 -9.47 14.02 1.70
CA ILE A 33 -10.37 13.28 2.60
C ILE A 33 -11.71 12.94 1.90
N GLU A 34 -12.23 13.85 1.08
CA GLU A 34 -13.46 13.63 0.31
C GLU A 34 -13.30 12.47 -0.68
N THR A 35 -12.20 12.43 -1.45
CA THR A 35 -11.89 11.30 -2.33
C THR A 35 -11.69 9.98 -1.59
N LYS A 36 -11.31 10.00 -0.30
CA LYS A 36 -11.21 8.78 0.53
C LYS A 36 -12.53 8.33 1.14
N ARG A 37 -13.51 9.24 1.27
CA ARG A 37 -14.86 8.94 1.75
C ARG A 37 -15.73 8.32 0.68
N ILE A 38 -15.38 8.50 -0.59
CA ILE A 38 -15.97 7.76 -1.69
C ILE A 38 -15.70 6.28 -1.40
N GLN A 39 -16.77 5.51 -1.22
CA GLN A 39 -16.68 4.07 -1.10
C GLN A 39 -15.94 3.60 -2.37
N PRO A 40 -14.77 2.95 -2.26
CA PRO A 40 -14.13 2.41 -3.44
C PRO A 40 -15.19 1.56 -4.13
N GLN A 41 -15.44 1.82 -5.42
CA GLN A 41 -16.23 0.91 -6.23
C GLN A 41 -15.59 -0.45 -5.98
N LEU A 42 -16.35 -1.37 -5.37
CA LEU A 42 -15.95 -2.76 -5.29
C LEU A 42 -15.59 -3.09 -6.74
N LEU A 43 -14.29 -3.27 -6.96
CA LEU A 43 -13.77 -3.73 -8.23
C LEU A 43 -14.59 -4.99 -8.47
N ASP A 44 -15.48 -4.96 -9.49
CA ASP A 44 -16.40 -6.07 -9.76
C ASP A 44 -15.58 -7.34 -9.57
N GLU A 45 -16.10 -8.26 -8.76
CA GLU A 45 -15.48 -9.57 -8.50
C GLU A 45 -15.36 -10.42 -9.81
N ASP A 46 -15.58 -9.79 -10.97
CA ASP A 46 -15.40 -10.29 -12.33
C ASP A 46 -14.07 -9.82 -12.95
N VAL A 47 -13.05 -9.44 -12.15
CA VAL A 47 -11.70 -9.78 -12.61
C VAL A 47 -11.61 -11.28 -12.48
N ASP A 48 -11.94 -11.96 -13.57
CA ASP A 48 -11.64 -13.35 -13.83
C ASP A 48 -10.17 -13.60 -13.44
N HIS A 49 -9.94 -13.94 -12.17
CA HIS A 49 -8.72 -14.56 -11.68
C HIS A 49 -8.69 -16.02 -12.14
N SER A 50 -9.12 -16.28 -13.38
CA SER A 50 -8.87 -17.51 -14.11
C SER A 50 -7.41 -17.51 -14.60
N ASN A 51 -6.48 -17.21 -13.69
CA ASN A 51 -5.09 -17.61 -13.83
C ASN A 51 -4.97 -19.06 -13.35
N SER A 52 -5.78 -19.95 -13.93
CA SER A 52 -5.63 -21.40 -13.76
C SER A 52 -4.31 -21.94 -14.34
N ASP A 53 -3.57 -21.10 -15.07
CA ASP A 53 -2.27 -21.43 -15.69
C ASP A 53 -1.06 -21.03 -14.83
N GLU A 54 -1.23 -20.42 -13.65
CA GLU A 54 -0.09 -20.16 -12.76
C GLU A 54 0.30 -21.47 -12.03
N GLN A 55 1.11 -22.28 -12.70
CA GLN A 55 1.69 -23.47 -12.09
C GLN A 55 2.64 -23.06 -10.96
N PRO A 56 2.60 -23.76 -9.80
CA PRO A 56 3.47 -23.44 -8.68
C PRO A 56 4.93 -23.57 -9.10
N GLN A 57 5.77 -22.65 -8.66
CA GLN A 57 7.20 -22.68 -8.93
C GLN A 57 7.84 -23.92 -8.28
N GLU A 58 8.20 -24.91 -9.09
CA GLU A 58 8.93 -26.09 -8.62
C GLU A 58 10.38 -25.74 -8.31
N VAL A 59 10.74 -25.76 -7.03
CA VAL A 59 12.14 -25.65 -6.59
C VAL A 59 12.75 -27.05 -6.64
N VAL A 60 13.49 -27.34 -7.72
CA VAL A 60 14.28 -28.57 -7.83
C VAL A 60 15.47 -28.48 -6.89
N LEU A 61 15.37 -29.18 -5.76
CA LEU A 61 16.46 -29.34 -4.82
C LEU A 61 17.57 -30.16 -5.49
N LYS A 62 18.76 -29.56 -5.65
CA LYS A 62 19.94 -30.29 -6.12
C LYS A 62 20.36 -31.26 -5.02
N LYS A 63 21.05 -32.34 -5.40
CA LYS A 63 21.51 -33.39 -4.47
C LYS A 63 22.45 -32.90 -3.36
N GLU A 64 22.89 -31.66 -3.45
CA GLU A 64 23.79 -30.98 -2.51
C GLU A 64 23.05 -29.97 -1.61
N ASP A 65 21.76 -29.72 -1.84
CA ASP A 65 21.02 -28.64 -1.16
C ASP A 65 20.40 -29.06 0.17
N LEU A 66 20.23 -30.36 0.44
CA LEU A 66 19.71 -30.86 1.71
C LEU A 66 20.35 -32.20 2.08
N THR A 67 20.95 -32.27 3.26
CA THR A 67 21.35 -33.55 3.84
C THR A 67 20.15 -34.18 4.55
N ALA A 68 20.02 -35.51 4.54
CA ALA A 68 18.87 -36.23 5.09
C ALA A 68 18.52 -35.84 6.54
N GLU A 69 19.50 -35.37 7.31
CA GLU A 69 19.33 -34.90 8.69
C GLU A 69 18.56 -33.58 8.82
N GLU A 70 18.67 -32.68 7.85
CA GLU A 70 18.05 -31.35 7.88
C GLU A 70 16.56 -31.44 7.55
N VAL A 71 16.18 -32.39 6.68
CA VAL A 71 14.78 -32.67 6.31
C VAL A 71 13.97 -33.20 7.49
N MET A 72 14.56 -34.05 8.34
CA MET A 72 13.87 -34.58 9.52
C MET A 72 13.59 -33.50 10.57
N LYS A 73 14.46 -32.50 10.71
CA LYS A 73 14.27 -31.36 11.62
C LYS A 73 13.16 -30.41 11.16
N LEU A 74 13.01 -30.21 9.84
CA LEU A 74 11.94 -29.38 9.28
C LEU A 74 10.55 -30.03 9.42
N LYS A 75 10.45 -31.36 9.32
CA LYS A 75 9.19 -32.10 9.47
C LYS A 75 8.69 -32.21 10.92
N GLN A 76 9.54 -31.91 11.91
CA GLN A 76 9.19 -31.97 13.33
C GLN A 76 8.70 -30.64 13.92
N LYS A 77 8.57 -29.59 13.11
CA LYS A 77 8.06 -28.29 13.55
C LYS A 77 6.60 -28.08 13.13
#